data_AF-A0A0L8I123-F1
#
_entry.id   AF-A0A0L8I123-F1
#
_cell.length_a   1.000
_cell.length_b   1.000
_cell.length_c   1.000
_cell.angle_alpha   90.00
_cell.angle_beta   90.00
_cell.angle_gamma   90.00
#
_symmetry.space_group_name_H-M   'P 1'
#
loop_
_entity.id
_entity.type
_entity.pdbx_description
1 polymer ?
#
loop_
_entity_poly.entity_id
_entity_poly.type
_entity_poly.pdbx_seq_one_letter_code
_entity_poly.pdbx_strand_id
1 'polypeptide(L)'
;DRDGADDLLCAEMKHLVNSKKVLEVQLQIIQDGLQALQKARKDLKDTLKERGRVMELTNESVASIRLKLMQEKPRPQTANAKLGAIQLNPIELAEVKTPEVEISLREARNAMTMSCKNREEAENAIKKMNNLKDAAHQSVNKGLSKKLTETTNLLQQLSIHNGENRKSLQMANILSDKTELSKNNLMRTAYLTCRERINRPMVEVYKRHGGQDLSGTKDIQDASNILLNALVDNSRNIDLLNLAKMNIHNDLRSKARAILVDGDVLRLRRRNADHKWPIKNKY
;
A
#
# COMPACT_ATOMS: atom_id res chain seq x y z
N ASP A 1 -8.68 10.89 12.95
CA ASP A 1 -8.68 11.22 11.52
C ASP A 1 -7.84 10.21 10.76
N ARG A 2 -8.39 9.60 9.70
CA ARG A 2 -7.66 8.74 8.76
C ARG A 2 -7.47 9.55 7.48
N ASP A 3 -6.25 9.66 7.01
CA ASP A 3 -5.93 10.30 5.73
C ASP A 3 -5.86 9.24 4.62
N GLY A 4 -5.98 9.64 3.35
CA GLY A 4 -5.92 8.73 2.21
C GLY A 4 -4.59 7.95 2.12
N ALA A 5 -3.52 8.47 2.73
CA ALA A 5 -2.27 7.72 2.89
C ALA A 5 -2.42 6.52 3.84
N ASP A 6 -3.19 6.66 4.92
CA ASP A 6 -3.47 5.57 5.86
C ASP A 6 -4.30 4.48 5.18
N ASP A 7 -5.23 4.86 4.31
CA ASP A 7 -6.04 3.91 3.54
C ASP A 7 -5.18 3.11 2.55
N LEU A 8 -4.23 3.76 1.86
CA LEU A 8 -3.27 3.10 0.97
C LEU A 8 -2.39 2.09 1.74
N LEU A 9 -1.85 2.49 2.89
CA LEU A 9 -1.02 1.64 3.73
C LEU A 9 -1.82 0.49 4.35
N CYS A 10 -3.06 0.74 4.78
CA CYS A 10 -3.96 -0.29 5.29
C CYS A 10 -4.34 -1.30 4.20
N ALA A 11 -4.59 -0.84 2.98
CA ALA A 11 -4.87 -1.73 1.85
C ALA A 11 -3.67 -2.64 1.55
N GLU A 12 -2.47 -2.08 1.51
CA GLU A 12 -1.22 -2.86 1.35
C GLU A 12 -1.05 -3.89 2.45
N MET A 13 -1.21 -3.48 3.71
CA MET A 13 -1.13 -4.40 4.85
C MET A 13 -2.12 -5.56 4.70
N LYS A 14 -3.38 -5.27 4.34
CA LYS A 14 -4.40 -6.31 4.10
C LYS A 14 -3.99 -7.26 2.98
N HIS A 15 -3.47 -6.74 1.87
CA HIS A 15 -2.99 -7.57 0.75
C HIS A 15 -1.83 -8.47 1.19
N LEU A 16 -0.84 -7.94 1.91
CA LEU A 16 0.32 -8.70 2.38
C LEU A 16 -0.07 -9.78 3.40
N VAL A 17 -0.99 -9.47 4.32
CA VAL A 17 -1.52 -10.45 5.28
C VAL A 17 -2.27 -11.58 4.56
N ASN A 18 -3.06 -11.25 3.54
CA ASN A 18 -3.75 -12.27 2.75
C ASN A 18 -2.76 -13.14 1.96
N SER A 19 -1.75 -12.53 1.33
CA SER A 19 -0.68 -13.26 0.65
C SER A 19 0.08 -14.19 1.59
N LYS A 20 0.37 -13.74 2.82
CA LYS A 20 0.98 -14.56 3.87
C LYS A 20 0.13 -15.79 4.19
N LYS A 21 -1.16 -15.60 4.45
CA LYS A 21 -2.09 -16.72 4.75
C LYS A 21 -2.12 -17.76 3.65
N VAL A 22 -2.13 -17.33 2.38
CA VAL A 22 -2.11 -18.24 1.23
C VAL A 22 -0.81 -19.06 1.19
N LEU A 23 0.34 -18.43 1.44
CA LEU A 23 1.63 -19.12 1.49
C LEU A 23 1.75 -20.06 2.69
N GLU A 24 1.17 -19.72 3.84
CA GLU A 24 1.10 -20.60 5.02
C GLU A 24 0.28 -21.87 4.75
N VAL A 25 -0.85 -21.73 4.06
CA VAL A 25 -1.65 -22.89 3.62
C VAL A 25 -0.85 -23.77 2.65
N GLN A 26 -0.18 -23.16 1.66
CA GLN A 26 0.65 -23.92 0.73
C GLN A 26 1.81 -24.62 1.43
N LEU A 27 2.42 -23.97 2.43
CA LEU A 27 3.48 -24.56 3.25
C LEU A 27 2.97 -25.79 4.00
N GLN A 28 1.77 -25.72 4.59
CA GLN A 28 1.16 -26.87 5.27
C GLN A 28 0.95 -28.04 4.32
N ILE A 29 0.42 -27.80 3.11
CA ILE A 29 0.23 -28.83 2.07
C ILE A 29 1.55 -29.51 1.69
N ILE A 30 2.63 -28.72 1.57
CA ILE A 30 3.97 -29.25 1.27
C ILE A 30 4.50 -30.08 2.43
N GLN A 31 4.29 -29.65 3.68
CA GLN A 31 4.70 -30.39 4.88
C GLN A 31 3.99 -31.75 4.96
N ASP A 32 2.69 -31.79 4.73
CA ASP A 32 1.91 -33.03 4.72
C ASP A 32 2.39 -33.96 3.58
N GLY A 33 2.66 -33.41 2.41
CA GLY A 33 3.24 -34.15 1.27
C GLY A 33 4.64 -34.71 1.56
N LEU A 34 5.48 -33.98 2.29
CA LEU A 34 6.80 -34.43 2.72
C LEU A 34 6.70 -35.60 3.71
N GLN A 35 5.75 -35.55 4.64
CA GLN A 35 5.50 -36.66 5.57
C GLN A 35 5.06 -37.92 4.83
N ALA A 36 4.16 -37.78 3.84
CA ALA A 36 3.73 -38.89 2.99
C ALA A 36 4.91 -39.50 2.21
N LEU A 37 5.80 -38.67 1.65
CA LEU A 37 6.99 -39.12 0.95
C LEU A 37 7.98 -39.84 1.89
N GLN A 38 8.16 -39.33 3.10
CA GLN A 38 9.00 -39.95 4.11
C GLN A 38 8.46 -41.31 4.56
N LYS A 39 7.14 -41.43 4.72
CA LYS A 39 6.46 -42.70 5.01
C LYS A 39 6.68 -43.69 3.87
N ALA A 40 6.37 -43.32 2.63
CA ALA A 40 6.56 -44.19 1.46
C ALA A 40 8.02 -44.64 1.30
N ARG A 41 9.00 -43.75 1.58
CA ARG A 41 10.42 -44.10 1.59
C ARG A 41 10.77 -45.13 2.66
N LYS A 42 10.17 -45.02 3.86
CA LYS A 42 10.36 -45.99 4.95
C LYS A 42 9.78 -47.34 4.55
N ASP A 43 8.55 -47.35 4.06
CA ASP A 43 7.85 -48.57 3.65
C ASP A 43 8.59 -49.29 2.52
N LEU A 44 9.09 -48.57 1.52
CA LEU A 44 9.97 -49.13 0.47
C LEU A 44 11.28 -49.70 1.01
N LYS A 45 11.88 -49.05 2.01
CA LYS A 45 13.12 -49.54 2.62
C LYS A 45 12.88 -50.85 3.37
N ASP A 46 11.76 -50.96 4.05
CA ASP A 46 11.40 -52.16 4.80
C ASP A 46 11.01 -53.29 3.85
N THR A 47 10.24 -53.03 2.77
CA THR A 47 9.98 -54.06 1.73
C THR A 47 11.25 -54.51 1.01
N LEU A 48 12.21 -53.61 0.77
CA LEU A 48 13.50 -53.97 0.18
C LEU A 48 14.34 -54.87 1.09
N LYS A 49 14.33 -54.63 2.41
CA LYS A 49 15.00 -55.52 3.38
C LYS A 49 14.36 -56.91 3.41
N GLU A 50 13.03 -56.98 3.47
CA GLU A 50 12.31 -58.27 3.44
C GLU A 50 12.62 -59.04 2.16
N ARG A 51 12.60 -58.35 1.01
CA ARG A 51 12.99 -58.93 -0.30
C ARG A 51 14.42 -59.43 -0.31
N GLY A 52 15.36 -58.67 0.26
CA GLY A 52 16.75 -59.08 0.41
C GLY A 52 16.88 -60.37 1.23
N ARG A 53 16.17 -60.43 2.36
CA ARG A 53 16.17 -61.62 3.24
C ARG A 53 15.54 -62.85 2.57
N VAL A 54 14.46 -62.68 1.82
CA VAL A 54 13.85 -63.77 1.04
C VAL A 54 14.85 -64.30 0.00
N MET A 55 15.59 -63.42 -0.66
CA MET A 55 16.60 -63.81 -1.64
C MET A 55 17.79 -64.56 -1.01
N GLU A 56 18.22 -64.17 0.19
CA GLU A 56 19.23 -64.91 0.96
C GLU A 56 18.74 -66.32 1.30
N LEU A 57 17.51 -66.45 1.83
CA LEU A 57 16.91 -67.74 2.19
C LEU A 57 16.69 -68.66 0.98
N THR A 58 16.24 -68.13 -0.16
CA THR A 58 16.07 -68.94 -1.38
C THR A 58 17.42 -69.39 -1.92
N ASN A 59 18.45 -68.55 -1.90
CA ASN A 59 19.81 -68.94 -2.28
C ASN A 59 20.38 -70.04 -1.37
N GLU A 60 20.21 -69.91 -0.05
CA GLU A 60 20.62 -70.94 0.93
C GLU A 60 19.87 -72.27 0.71
N SER A 61 18.57 -72.19 0.43
CA SER A 61 17.72 -73.36 0.17
C SER A 61 18.15 -74.08 -1.11
N VAL A 62 18.40 -73.34 -2.19
CA VAL A 62 18.89 -73.88 -3.47
C VAL A 62 20.28 -74.49 -3.31
N ALA A 63 21.19 -73.82 -2.58
CA ALA A 63 22.52 -74.34 -2.28
C ALA A 63 22.45 -75.64 -1.46
N SER A 64 21.57 -75.71 -0.48
CA SER A 64 21.35 -76.90 0.36
C SER A 64 20.78 -78.08 -0.42
N ILE A 65 19.82 -77.84 -1.32
CA ILE A 65 19.27 -78.87 -2.22
C ILE A 65 20.37 -79.40 -3.16
N ARG A 66 21.18 -78.49 -3.72
CA ARG A 66 22.31 -78.86 -4.60
C ARG A 66 23.34 -79.74 -3.87
N LEU A 67 23.67 -79.42 -2.62
CA LEU A 67 24.57 -80.24 -1.80
C LEU A 67 23.99 -81.63 -1.49
N LYS A 68 22.69 -81.73 -1.18
CA LYS A 68 22.02 -83.03 -0.95
C LYS A 68 22.03 -83.91 -2.20
N LEU A 69 21.73 -83.34 -3.38
CA LEU A 69 21.80 -84.04 -4.67
C LEU A 69 23.21 -84.54 -5.02
N MET A 70 24.26 -83.88 -4.52
CA MET A 70 25.66 -84.31 -4.72
C MET A 70 26.12 -85.37 -3.71
N GLN A 71 25.43 -85.52 -2.57
CA GLN A 71 25.76 -86.51 -1.53
C GLN A 71 25.00 -87.83 -1.68
N GLU A 72 23.90 -87.87 -2.43
CA GLU A 72 23.23 -89.12 -2.79
C GLU A 72 24.02 -89.87 -3.89
N LYS A 73 24.67 -90.99 -3.51
CA LYS A 73 25.19 -91.98 -4.48
C LYS A 73 24.03 -92.50 -5.34
N PRO A 74 24.25 -92.77 -6.65
CA PRO A 74 23.20 -93.28 -7.53
C PRO A 74 22.77 -94.68 -7.04
N ARG A 75 21.57 -94.79 -6.47
CA ARG A 75 20.90 -96.08 -6.31
C ARG A 75 20.09 -96.38 -7.58
N PRO A 76 20.12 -97.63 -8.07
CA PRO A 76 19.43 -98.00 -9.29
C PRO A 76 17.91 -97.91 -9.09
N GLN A 77 17.27 -97.37 -10.12
CA GLN A 77 15.88 -96.97 -10.18
C GLN A 77 14.92 -98.14 -9.91
N THR A 78 13.89 -97.88 -9.10
CA THR A 78 12.57 -98.49 -9.29
C THR A 78 11.57 -97.37 -9.57
N ALA A 79 10.84 -97.57 -10.67
CA ALA A 79 9.90 -96.64 -11.27
C ALA A 79 8.81 -96.15 -10.30
N ASN A 80 8.27 -94.97 -10.63
CA ASN A 80 7.14 -94.26 -10.02
C ASN A 80 7.46 -93.24 -8.92
N ALA A 81 8.18 -92.19 -9.30
CA ALA A 81 7.90 -90.85 -8.77
C ALA A 81 8.24 -89.80 -9.83
N LYS A 82 7.24 -89.40 -10.63
CA LYS A 82 7.27 -88.13 -11.38
C LYS A 82 7.15 -86.97 -10.37
N LEU A 83 8.17 -86.77 -9.55
CA LEU A 83 8.40 -85.48 -8.92
C LEU A 83 9.33 -84.75 -9.87
N GLY A 84 8.71 -83.99 -10.78
CA GLY A 84 9.44 -83.12 -11.70
C GLY A 84 10.39 -82.27 -10.87
N ALA A 85 11.69 -82.38 -11.17
CA ALA A 85 12.67 -81.44 -10.67
C ALA A 85 12.29 -80.08 -11.25
N ILE A 86 11.48 -79.33 -10.50
CA ILE A 86 11.21 -77.93 -10.81
C ILE A 86 12.57 -77.24 -10.61
N GLN A 87 13.30 -77.04 -11.70
CA GLN A 87 14.36 -76.05 -11.76
C GLN A 87 13.69 -74.69 -11.55
N LEU A 88 13.44 -74.35 -10.29
CA LEU A 88 13.08 -73.00 -9.91
C LEU A 88 14.33 -72.17 -10.13
N ASN A 89 14.39 -71.48 -11.27
CA ASN A 89 15.36 -70.42 -11.47
C ASN A 89 15.19 -69.43 -10.30
N PRO A 90 16.23 -69.19 -9.48
CA PRO A 90 16.14 -68.27 -8.34
C PRO A 90 15.66 -66.87 -8.75
N ILE A 91 15.90 -66.52 -10.02
CA ILE A 91 15.49 -65.27 -10.67
C ILE A 91 13.96 -65.22 -10.86
N GLU A 92 13.32 -66.31 -11.30
CA GLU A 92 11.87 -66.36 -11.54
C GLU A 92 11.07 -66.32 -10.23
N LEU A 93 11.60 -66.89 -9.15
CA LEU A 93 10.98 -66.81 -7.82
C LEU A 93 11.16 -65.43 -7.17
N ALA A 94 12.26 -64.73 -7.49
CA ALA A 94 12.47 -63.34 -7.11
C ALA A 94 11.56 -62.37 -7.89
N GLU A 95 11.11 -62.73 -9.09
CA GLU A 95 10.16 -61.97 -9.90
C GLU A 95 8.70 -62.08 -9.41
N VAL A 96 8.37 -63.01 -8.51
CA VAL A 96 7.03 -63.09 -7.91
C VAL A 96 6.76 -61.78 -7.15
N LYS A 97 5.85 -60.98 -7.71
CA LYS A 97 5.38 -59.73 -7.10
C LYS A 97 4.44 -60.07 -5.96
N THR A 98 4.96 -60.08 -4.73
CA THR A 98 4.10 -60.10 -3.55
C THR A 98 3.23 -58.84 -3.55
N PRO A 99 1.95 -58.96 -3.15
CA PRO A 99 1.01 -57.84 -3.18
C PRO A 99 1.50 -56.64 -2.33
N GLU A 100 2.23 -56.88 -1.25
CA GLU A 100 2.81 -55.85 -0.38
C GLU A 100 3.85 -54.97 -1.11
N VAL A 101 4.64 -55.57 -2.01
CA VAL A 101 5.62 -54.83 -2.82
C VAL A 101 4.93 -53.98 -3.86
N GLU A 102 3.85 -54.48 -4.45
CA GLU A 102 3.05 -53.71 -5.39
C GLU A 102 2.38 -52.50 -4.73
N ILE A 103 1.83 -52.69 -3.52
CA ILE A 103 1.23 -51.60 -2.73
C ILE A 103 2.28 -50.54 -2.40
N SER A 104 3.43 -50.92 -1.83
CA SER A 104 4.49 -49.96 -1.48
C SER A 104 5.04 -49.19 -2.68
N LEU A 105 5.20 -49.86 -3.84
CA LEU A 105 5.62 -49.20 -5.08
C LEU A 105 4.56 -48.22 -5.61
N ARG A 106 3.27 -48.58 -5.50
CA ARG A 106 2.16 -47.72 -5.92
C ARG A 106 2.06 -46.48 -5.02
N GLU A 107 2.15 -46.65 -3.71
CA GLU A 107 2.16 -45.55 -2.75
C GLU A 107 3.34 -44.61 -2.97
N ALA A 108 4.54 -45.16 -3.23
CA ALA A 108 5.71 -44.35 -3.55
C ALA A 108 5.55 -43.57 -4.86
N ARG A 109 5.01 -44.19 -5.91
CA ARG A 109 4.72 -43.49 -7.18
C ARG A 109 3.70 -42.36 -6.96
N ASN A 110 2.63 -42.63 -6.24
CA ASN A 110 1.62 -41.62 -5.91
C ASN A 110 2.22 -40.46 -5.11
N ALA A 111 3.04 -40.76 -4.09
CA ALA A 111 3.72 -39.74 -3.29
C ALA A 111 4.69 -38.90 -4.13
N MET A 112 5.41 -39.51 -5.09
CA MET A 112 6.27 -38.78 -6.03
C MET A 112 5.47 -37.86 -6.95
N THR A 113 4.37 -38.35 -7.53
CA THR A 113 3.50 -37.54 -8.39
C THR A 113 2.91 -36.35 -7.62
N MET A 114 2.43 -36.58 -6.39
CA MET A 114 1.95 -35.51 -5.52
C MET A 114 3.05 -34.52 -5.17
N SER A 115 4.26 -34.99 -4.86
CA SER A 115 5.39 -34.10 -4.58
C SER A 115 5.78 -33.25 -5.77
N CYS A 116 5.68 -33.77 -7.01
CA CYS A 116 5.96 -33.00 -8.21
C CYS A 116 4.93 -31.87 -8.38
N LYS A 117 3.64 -32.20 -8.28
CA LYS A 117 2.53 -31.24 -8.34
C LYS A 117 2.65 -30.15 -7.27
N ASN A 118 2.90 -30.54 -6.02
CA ASN A 118 3.03 -29.59 -4.91
C ASN A 118 4.18 -28.60 -5.13
N ARG A 119 5.30 -29.04 -5.73
CA ARG A 119 6.43 -28.13 -6.06
C ARG A 119 6.05 -27.14 -7.15
N GLU A 120 5.40 -27.60 -8.22
CA GLU A 120 4.93 -26.73 -9.30
C GLU A 120 3.92 -25.69 -8.80
N GLU A 121 2.94 -26.13 -8.00
CA GLU A 121 1.96 -25.24 -7.37
C GLU A 121 2.62 -24.24 -6.41
N ALA A 122 3.61 -24.68 -5.63
CA ALA A 122 4.36 -23.80 -4.73
C ALA A 122 5.15 -22.74 -5.51
N GLU A 123 5.82 -23.12 -6.60
CA GLU A 123 6.56 -22.19 -7.44
C GLU A 123 5.61 -21.15 -8.08
N ASN A 124 4.47 -21.61 -8.59
CA ASN A 124 3.45 -20.74 -9.16
C ASN A 124 2.83 -19.80 -8.11
N ALA A 125 2.54 -20.29 -6.90
CA ALA A 125 2.06 -19.49 -5.79
C ALA A 125 3.07 -18.43 -5.37
N ILE A 126 4.35 -18.79 -5.23
CA ILE A 126 5.43 -17.85 -4.89
C ILE A 126 5.58 -16.77 -5.96
N LYS A 127 5.62 -17.14 -7.24
CA LYS A 127 5.67 -16.20 -8.37
C LYS A 127 4.49 -15.24 -8.36
N LYS A 128 3.27 -15.74 -8.19
CA LYS A 128 2.06 -14.93 -8.12
C LYS A 128 2.09 -13.98 -6.92
N MET A 129 2.50 -14.46 -5.74
CA MET A 129 2.58 -13.63 -4.54
C MET A 129 3.66 -12.55 -4.64
N ASN A 130 4.81 -12.84 -5.24
CA ASN A 130 5.83 -11.83 -5.52
C ASN A 130 5.31 -10.74 -6.46
N ASN A 131 4.62 -11.12 -7.53
CA ASN A 131 4.03 -10.15 -8.46
C ASN A 131 2.97 -9.26 -7.77
N LEU A 132 2.12 -9.85 -6.93
CA LEU A 132 1.11 -9.10 -6.18
C LEU A 132 1.75 -8.16 -5.15
N LYS A 133 2.76 -8.63 -4.44
CA LYS A 133 3.56 -7.84 -3.49
C LYS A 133 4.19 -6.64 -4.20
N ASP A 134 4.85 -6.87 -5.33
CA ASP A 134 5.52 -5.82 -6.09
C ASP A 134 4.51 -4.82 -6.66
N ALA A 135 3.36 -5.28 -7.16
CA ALA A 135 2.29 -4.41 -7.62
C ALA A 135 1.69 -3.55 -6.50
N ALA A 136 1.46 -4.13 -5.31
CA ALA A 136 0.97 -3.41 -4.15
C ALA A 136 1.96 -2.33 -3.71
N HIS A 137 3.25 -2.69 -3.58
CA HIS A 137 4.31 -1.74 -3.25
C HIS A 137 4.43 -0.60 -4.27
N GLN A 138 4.38 -0.90 -5.56
CA GLN A 138 4.42 0.11 -6.63
C GLN A 138 3.23 1.07 -6.55
N SER A 139 2.02 0.53 -6.34
CA SER A 139 0.80 1.32 -6.24
C SER A 139 0.86 2.31 -5.07
N VAL A 140 1.23 1.84 -3.87
CA VAL A 140 1.36 2.68 -2.68
C VAL A 140 2.46 3.72 -2.85
N ASN A 141 3.62 3.34 -3.37
CA ASN A 141 4.71 4.29 -3.57
C ASN A 141 4.33 5.38 -4.58
N LYS A 142 3.61 5.03 -5.65
CA LYS A 142 3.07 6.00 -6.61
C LYS A 142 2.05 6.92 -5.94
N GLY A 143 1.15 6.37 -5.13
CA GLY A 143 0.14 7.13 -4.38
C GLY A 143 0.77 8.13 -3.40
N LEU A 144 1.72 7.67 -2.58
CA LEU A 144 2.46 8.52 -1.63
C LEU A 144 3.30 9.59 -2.34
N SER A 145 3.98 9.23 -3.45
CA SER A 145 4.74 10.21 -4.24
C SER A 145 3.83 11.26 -4.86
N LYS A 146 2.66 10.85 -5.37
CA LYS A 146 1.63 11.75 -5.89
C LYS A 146 1.12 12.70 -4.80
N LYS A 147 0.75 12.18 -3.63
CA LYS A 147 0.31 13.00 -2.48
C LYS A 147 1.38 14.01 -2.08
N LEU A 148 2.65 13.61 -2.03
CA LEU A 148 3.76 14.51 -1.73
C LEU A 148 3.84 15.63 -2.77
N THR A 149 3.79 15.31 -4.07
CA THR A 149 3.82 16.32 -5.14
C THR A 149 2.63 17.28 -5.11
N GLU A 150 1.43 16.77 -4.81
CA GLU A 150 0.23 17.59 -4.66
C GLU A 150 0.36 18.53 -3.45
N THR A 151 0.88 18.03 -2.33
CA THR A 151 1.10 18.83 -1.13
C THR A 151 2.17 19.89 -1.33
N THR A 152 3.25 19.60 -2.07
CA THR A 152 4.26 20.60 -2.42
C THR A 152 3.70 21.67 -3.36
N ASN A 153 2.86 21.30 -4.32
CA ASN A 153 2.22 22.25 -5.22
C ASN A 153 1.25 23.17 -4.45
N LEU A 154 0.47 22.60 -3.53
CA LEU A 154 -0.42 23.37 -2.67
C LEU A 154 0.35 24.34 -1.76
N LEU A 155 1.48 23.92 -1.21
CA LEU A 155 2.35 24.80 -0.42
C LEU A 155 2.84 25.99 -1.25
N GLN A 156 3.24 25.76 -2.50
CA GLN A 156 3.67 26.83 -3.40
C GLN A 156 2.53 27.81 -3.72
N GLN A 157 1.33 27.30 -4.01
CA GLN A 157 0.14 28.13 -4.24
C GLN A 157 -0.22 28.98 -3.01
N LEU A 158 -0.20 28.39 -1.80
CA LEU A 158 -0.42 29.13 -0.56
C LEU A 158 0.62 30.21 -0.32
N SER A 159 1.88 29.98 -0.71
CA SER A 159 2.94 30.99 -0.63
C SER A 159 2.66 32.18 -1.55
N ILE A 160 2.18 31.92 -2.77
CA ILE A 160 1.76 32.95 -3.73
C ILE A 160 0.57 33.75 -3.16
N HIS A 161 -0.47 33.07 -2.70
CA HIS A 161 -1.65 33.72 -2.12
C HIS A 161 -1.33 34.51 -0.85
N ASN A 162 -0.36 34.08 -0.04
CA ASN A 162 0.12 34.87 1.10
C ASN A 162 0.75 36.20 0.63
N GLY A 163 1.53 36.17 -0.45
CA GLY A 163 2.12 37.35 -1.08
C GLY A 163 1.06 38.30 -1.64
N GLU A 164 0.06 37.75 -2.35
CA GLU A 164 -1.08 38.51 -2.89
C GLU A 164 -1.89 39.15 -1.76
N ASN A 165 -2.23 38.39 -0.71
CA ASN A 165 -2.97 38.89 0.43
C ASN A 165 -2.22 40.01 1.17
N ARG A 166 -0.89 39.89 1.30
CA ARG A 166 -0.06 40.97 1.88
C ARG A 166 -0.12 42.24 1.05
N LYS A 167 -0.07 42.12 -0.29
CA LYS A 167 -0.21 43.26 -1.20
C LYS A 167 -1.60 43.89 -1.09
N SER A 168 -2.66 43.08 -1.11
CA SER A 168 -4.04 43.55 -0.97
C SER A 168 -4.27 44.27 0.35
N LEU A 169 -3.72 43.76 1.46
CA LEU A 169 -3.80 44.39 2.77
C LEU A 169 -3.07 45.74 2.82
N GLN A 170 -1.89 45.82 2.21
CA GLN A 170 -1.18 47.10 2.07
C GLN A 170 -2.00 48.12 1.27
N MET A 171 -2.58 47.70 0.15
CA MET A 171 -3.41 48.58 -0.69
C MET A 171 -4.69 49.02 0.03
N ALA A 172 -5.34 48.11 0.77
CA ALA A 172 -6.53 48.41 1.56
C ALA A 172 -6.23 49.43 2.67
N ASN A 173 -5.09 49.30 3.36
CA ASN A 173 -4.66 50.28 4.37
C ASN A 173 -4.40 51.66 3.73
N ILE A 174 -3.65 51.72 2.61
CA ILE A 174 -3.41 52.98 1.90
C ILE A 174 -4.73 53.62 1.45
N LEU A 175 -5.68 52.83 0.97
CA LEU A 175 -7.00 53.32 0.59
C LEU A 175 -7.78 53.83 1.79
N SER A 176 -7.66 53.17 2.95
CA SER A 176 -8.27 53.61 4.20
C SER A 176 -7.78 54.99 4.59
N ASP A 177 -6.45 55.17 4.62
CA ASP A 177 -5.80 56.42 5.02
C ASP A 177 -6.18 57.56 4.08
N LYS A 178 -6.24 57.30 2.77
CA LYS A 178 -6.67 58.29 1.77
C LYS A 178 -8.14 58.67 1.91
N THR A 179 -9.01 57.69 2.18
CA THR A 179 -10.45 57.93 2.40
C THR A 179 -10.67 58.74 3.67
N GLU A 180 -9.93 58.43 4.74
CA GLU A 180 -9.97 59.16 6.00
C GLU A 180 -9.47 60.60 5.83
N LEU A 181 -8.34 60.79 5.14
CA LEU A 181 -7.82 62.13 4.82
C LEU A 181 -8.83 62.94 3.99
N SER A 182 -9.47 62.32 2.99
CA SER A 182 -10.47 62.97 2.14
C SER A 182 -11.71 63.38 2.94
N LYS A 183 -12.18 62.52 3.85
CA LYS A 183 -13.26 62.85 4.79
C LYS A 183 -12.87 64.00 5.72
N ASN A 184 -11.66 63.98 6.28
CA ASN A 184 -11.16 65.03 7.15
C ASN A 184 -11.02 66.37 6.41
N ASN A 185 -10.57 66.34 5.16
CA ASN A 185 -10.49 67.52 4.30
C ASN A 185 -11.88 68.07 3.94
N LEU A 186 -12.86 67.21 3.63
CA LEU A 186 -14.25 67.60 3.40
C LEU A 186 -14.87 68.24 4.65
N MET A 187 -14.60 67.69 5.82
CA MET A 187 -14.99 68.31 7.08
C MET A 187 -14.29 69.65 7.29
N ARG A 188 -13.02 69.78 6.88
CA ARG A 188 -12.25 71.04 6.98
C ARG A 188 -12.79 72.12 6.02
N THR A 189 -13.18 71.76 4.81
CA THR A 189 -13.81 72.68 3.85
C THR A 189 -15.26 73.01 4.20
N ALA A 190 -15.95 72.15 4.95
CA ALA A 190 -17.23 72.51 5.57
C ALA A 190 -17.10 73.61 6.66
N TYR A 191 -15.87 73.98 7.07
CA TYR A 191 -15.57 75.16 7.89
C TYR A 191 -15.10 76.37 7.06
N LEU A 192 -15.73 76.63 5.90
CA LEU A 192 -15.43 77.84 5.12
C LEU A 192 -15.69 79.12 5.96
N THR A 193 -14.69 80.02 5.96
CA THR A 193 -14.56 81.43 6.42
C THR A 193 -15.45 81.99 7.54
N CYS A 194 -16.70 81.58 7.66
CA CYS A 194 -17.69 81.99 8.65
C CYS A 194 -17.88 81.00 9.80
N ARG A 195 -16.88 80.17 10.18
CA ARG A 195 -16.82 79.39 11.46
C ARG A 195 -18.06 78.56 11.88
N GLU A 196 -19.07 78.40 11.04
CA GLU A 196 -20.34 77.78 11.38
C GLU A 196 -20.43 76.40 10.75
N ARG A 197 -20.81 75.40 11.55
CA ARG A 197 -21.04 74.05 11.06
C ARG A 197 -22.30 74.05 10.19
N ILE A 198 -22.18 73.46 9.00
CA ILE A 198 -23.27 73.19 8.06
C ILE A 198 -24.50 72.51 8.72
N ASN A 199 -24.28 71.72 9.78
CA ASN A 199 -25.34 70.97 10.49
C ASN A 199 -26.01 71.76 11.64
N ARG A 200 -25.78 73.07 11.78
CA ARG A 200 -26.46 73.88 12.83
C ARG A 200 -27.90 74.22 12.41
N PRO A 201 -28.85 74.28 13.36
CA PRO A 201 -30.25 74.64 13.09
C PRO A 201 -30.41 76.04 12.48
N MET A 202 -29.47 76.96 12.74
CA MET A 202 -29.46 78.29 12.14
C MET A 202 -29.26 78.27 10.61
N VAL A 203 -28.49 77.31 10.08
CA VAL A 203 -28.32 77.08 8.64
C VAL A 203 -29.63 76.60 8.00
N GLU A 204 -30.46 75.86 8.75
CA GLU A 204 -31.80 75.45 8.28
C GLU A 204 -32.80 76.61 8.21
N VAL A 205 -32.59 77.69 8.97
CA VAL A 205 -33.40 78.92 8.86
C VAL A 205 -33.08 79.64 7.55
N TYR A 206 -31.81 79.72 7.16
CA TYR A 206 -31.40 80.28 5.86
C TYR A 206 -31.93 79.47 4.67
N LYS A 207 -32.07 78.14 4.79
CA LYS A 207 -32.73 77.28 3.78
C LYS A 207 -34.20 77.62 3.53
N ARG A 208 -34.89 78.28 4.47
CA ARG A 208 -36.33 78.61 4.36
C ARG A 208 -36.59 79.89 3.56
N HIS A 209 -35.56 80.69 3.29
CA HIS A 209 -35.69 81.92 2.50
C HIS A 209 -35.32 81.64 1.04
N GLY A 210 -36.30 81.77 0.13
CA GLY A 210 -36.24 81.33 -1.28
C GLY A 210 -35.29 82.11 -2.21
N GLY A 211 -34.12 82.53 -1.74
CA GLY A 211 -33.10 83.23 -2.53
C GLY A 211 -31.67 82.71 -2.35
N GLN A 212 -31.43 81.71 -1.49
CA GLN A 212 -30.12 81.08 -1.30
C GLN A 212 -30.21 79.57 -1.60
N ASP A 213 -29.76 79.18 -2.79
CA ASP A 213 -29.65 77.77 -3.16
C ASP A 213 -28.47 77.12 -2.43
N LEU A 214 -28.77 76.37 -1.38
CA LEU A 214 -27.81 75.59 -0.60
C LEU A 214 -27.69 74.14 -1.14
N SER A 215 -27.89 73.92 -2.44
CA SER A 215 -27.80 72.60 -3.10
C SER A 215 -26.45 71.91 -2.81
N GLY A 216 -25.34 72.64 -2.93
CA GLY A 216 -24.00 72.12 -2.62
C GLY A 216 -23.80 71.69 -1.17
N THR A 217 -24.66 72.11 -0.23
CA THR A 217 -24.62 71.67 1.17
C THR A 217 -25.14 70.24 1.35
N LYS A 218 -26.19 69.87 0.59
CA LYS A 218 -26.70 68.49 0.56
C LYS A 218 -25.67 67.56 -0.08
N ASP A 219 -25.05 68.00 -1.18
CA ASP A 219 -24.01 67.23 -1.87
C ASP A 219 -22.79 66.95 -0.97
N ILE A 220 -22.38 67.91 -0.13
CA ILE A 220 -21.31 67.72 0.85
C ILE A 220 -21.73 66.72 1.95
N GLN A 221 -22.97 66.79 2.41
CA GLN A 221 -23.49 65.85 3.41
C GLN A 221 -23.58 64.43 2.85
N ASP A 222 -24.05 64.27 1.62
CA ASP A 222 -24.15 62.99 0.93
C ASP A 222 -22.76 62.42 0.62
N ALA A 223 -21.82 63.24 0.13
CA ALA A 223 -20.43 62.85 -0.05
C ALA A 223 -19.77 62.41 1.26
N SER A 224 -20.05 63.10 2.37
CA SER A 224 -19.57 62.71 3.70
C SER A 224 -20.13 61.35 4.14
N ASN A 225 -21.41 61.09 3.88
CA ASN A 225 -22.04 59.80 4.20
C ASN A 225 -21.46 58.66 3.35
N ILE A 226 -21.21 58.90 2.06
CA ILE A 226 -20.55 57.94 1.16
C ILE A 226 -19.15 57.60 1.66
N LEU A 227 -18.35 58.61 2.04
CA LEU A 227 -17.01 58.38 2.60
C LEU A 227 -17.05 57.63 3.93
N LEU A 228 -18.05 57.88 4.77
CA LEU A 228 -18.22 57.14 6.03
C LEU A 228 -18.53 55.66 5.77
N ASN A 229 -19.45 55.37 4.86
CA ASN A 229 -19.77 54.00 4.48
C ASN A 229 -18.56 53.30 3.85
N ALA A 230 -17.83 53.98 2.96
CA ALA A 230 -16.61 53.45 2.37
C ALA A 230 -15.52 53.11 3.41
N LEU A 231 -15.38 53.91 4.47
CA LEU A 231 -14.47 53.60 5.58
C LEU A 231 -14.90 52.35 6.35
N VAL A 232 -16.20 52.20 6.63
CA VAL A 232 -16.75 51.01 7.31
C VAL A 232 -16.52 49.76 6.46
N ASP A 233 -16.81 49.84 5.16
CA ASP A 233 -16.60 48.73 4.23
C ASP A 233 -15.11 48.38 4.11
N ASN A 234 -14.23 49.38 4.04
CA ASN A 234 -12.80 49.14 3.95
C ASN A 234 -12.23 48.53 5.24
N SER A 235 -12.70 48.97 6.43
CA SER A 235 -12.36 48.34 7.71
C SER A 235 -12.75 46.86 7.71
N ARG A 236 -13.97 46.54 7.28
CA ARG A 236 -14.43 45.15 7.19
C ARG A 236 -13.58 44.32 6.22
N ASN A 237 -13.20 44.90 5.09
CA ASN A 237 -12.33 44.22 4.12
C ASN A 237 -10.93 43.96 4.70
N ILE A 238 -10.37 44.92 5.42
CA ILE A 238 -9.08 44.75 6.13
C ILE A 238 -9.18 43.60 7.14
N ASP A 239 -10.27 43.51 7.89
CA ASP A 239 -10.50 42.42 8.86
C ASP A 239 -10.57 41.05 8.16
N LEU A 240 -11.29 40.95 7.03
CA LEU A 240 -11.33 39.73 6.22
C LEU A 240 -9.96 39.33 5.68
N LEU A 241 -9.16 40.30 5.20
CA LEU A 241 -7.79 40.06 4.73
C LEU A 241 -6.86 39.60 5.87
N ASN A 242 -7.05 40.12 7.08
CA ASN A 242 -6.34 39.67 8.28
C ASN A 242 -6.72 38.24 8.67
N LEU A 243 -8.01 37.89 8.64
CA LEU A 243 -8.46 36.52 8.88
C LEU A 243 -7.88 35.55 7.83
N ALA A 244 -7.93 35.93 6.55
CA ALA A 244 -7.33 35.18 5.46
C ALA A 244 -5.83 34.97 5.68
N LYS A 245 -5.10 36.01 6.13
CA LYS A 245 -3.67 35.93 6.47
C LYS A 245 -3.40 34.87 7.54
N MET A 246 -4.20 34.85 8.61
CA MET A 246 -4.03 33.87 9.69
C MET A 246 -4.28 32.44 9.18
N ASN A 247 -5.35 32.25 8.40
CA ASN A 247 -5.68 30.94 7.82
C ASN A 247 -4.58 30.45 6.88
N ILE A 248 -4.12 31.28 5.95
CA ILE A 248 -3.03 30.95 5.03
C ILE A 248 -1.75 30.60 5.79
N HIS A 249 -1.44 31.30 6.88
CA HIS A 249 -0.25 30.98 7.70
C HIS A 249 -0.37 29.63 8.41
N ASN A 250 -1.54 29.33 8.97
CA ASN A 250 -1.83 28.03 9.59
C ASN A 250 -1.75 26.90 8.56
N ASP A 251 -2.28 27.11 7.35
CA ASP A 251 -2.24 26.15 6.26
C ASP A 251 -0.81 25.92 5.76
N LEU A 252 -0.04 27.00 5.55
CA LEU A 252 1.39 26.92 5.19
C LEU A 252 2.17 26.06 6.19
N ARG A 253 1.99 26.32 7.49
CA ARG A 253 2.64 25.55 8.56
C ARG A 253 2.24 24.08 8.53
N SER A 254 0.95 23.82 8.39
CA SER A 254 0.39 22.46 8.39
C SER A 254 0.85 21.67 7.17
N LYS A 255 0.82 22.26 5.97
CA LYS A 255 1.29 21.63 4.73
C LYS A 255 2.80 21.43 4.71
N ALA A 256 3.59 22.37 5.25
CA ALA A 256 5.03 22.18 5.39
C ALA A 256 5.36 20.98 6.30
N ARG A 257 4.62 20.81 7.41
CA ARG A 257 4.78 19.64 8.28
C ARG A 257 4.33 18.34 7.59
N ALA A 258 3.23 18.37 6.83
CA ALA A 258 2.76 17.22 6.07
C ALA A 258 3.80 16.73 5.06
N ILE A 259 4.48 17.64 4.33
CA ILE A 259 5.55 17.30 3.39
C ILE A 259 6.71 16.58 4.07
N LEU A 260 7.10 17.03 5.27
CA LEU A 260 8.18 16.37 6.04
C LEU A 260 7.78 14.94 6.43
N VAL A 261 6.57 14.78 6.98
CA VAL A 261 6.06 13.46 7.41
C VAL A 261 5.91 12.52 6.21
N ASP A 262 5.25 12.94 5.14
CA ASP A 262 5.07 12.12 3.93
C ASP A 262 6.42 11.78 3.27
N GLY A 263 7.37 12.73 3.29
CA GLY A 263 8.74 12.53 2.82
C GLY A 263 9.52 11.52 3.68
N ASP A 264 9.36 11.55 5.00
CA ASP A 264 9.96 10.59 5.93
C ASP A 264 9.39 9.18 5.72
N VAL A 265 8.08 9.06 5.51
CA VAL A 265 7.44 7.77 5.20
C VAL A 265 8.02 7.18 3.90
N LEU A 266 8.15 7.98 2.85
CA LEU A 266 8.75 7.53 1.58
C LEU A 266 10.22 7.11 1.76
N ARG A 267 11.01 7.86 2.54
CA ARG A 267 12.42 7.51 2.84
C ARG A 267 12.52 6.22 3.66
N LEU A 268 11.70 6.08 4.69
CA LEU A 268 11.65 4.88 5.52
C LEU A 268 11.28 3.66 4.68
N ARG A 269 10.27 3.78 3.82
CA ARG A 269 9.87 2.72 2.90
C ARG A 269 11.00 2.34 1.95
N ARG A 270 11.72 3.31 1.38
CA ARG A 270 12.89 3.04 0.52
C ARG A 270 14.03 2.35 1.27
N ARG A 271 14.30 2.76 2.52
CA ARG A 271 15.34 2.15 3.36
C ARG A 271 15.00 0.71 3.74
N ASN A 272 13.74 0.47 4.05
CA ASN A 272 13.24 -0.85 4.45
C ASN A 272 12.89 -1.75 3.26
N ALA A 273 12.91 -1.20 2.04
CA ALA A 273 12.79 -1.99 0.84
C ALA A 273 14.11 -2.75 0.63
N ASP A 274 14.02 -4.06 0.40
CA ASP A 274 15.14 -4.80 -0.15
C ASP A 274 15.64 -4.05 -1.38
N HIS A 275 16.94 -3.87 -1.46
CA HIS A 275 17.74 -2.94 -2.28
C HIS A 275 17.61 -3.20 -3.81
N LYS A 276 16.63 -3.99 -4.21
CA LYS A 276 16.22 -4.38 -5.57
C LYS A 276 14.98 -3.63 -6.06
N TRP A 277 14.78 -2.38 -5.65
CA TRP A 277 13.96 -1.48 -6.46
C TRP A 277 14.89 -0.78 -7.44
N PRO A 278 15.29 -1.39 -8.57
CA PRO A 278 15.78 -0.56 -9.64
C PRO A 278 14.60 0.35 -9.96
N ILE A 279 14.85 1.65 -9.90
CA ILE A 279 14.17 2.56 -10.80
C ILE A 279 14.41 1.91 -12.16
N LYS A 280 13.42 1.18 -12.69
CA LYS A 280 13.42 0.79 -14.10
C LYS A 280 13.26 2.10 -14.84
N ASN A 281 14.36 2.83 -14.96
CA ASN A 281 14.51 3.92 -15.89
C ASN A 281 14.30 3.27 -17.25
N LYS A 282 13.06 3.35 -17.73
CA LYS A 282 12.77 3.20 -19.14
C LYS A 282 13.41 4.42 -19.82
N TYR A 283 14.64 4.23 -20.26
CA TYR A 283 15.13 4.91 -21.45
C TYR A 283 14.97 3.92 -22.60
#